data_AF-A0ABD5JI35-F1
#
_entry.id   AF-A0ABD5JI35-F1
#
_cell.length_a   1.000
_cell.length_b   1.000
_cell.length_c   1.000
_cell.angle_alpha   90.00
_cell.angle_beta   90.00
_cell.angle_gamma   90.00
#
_symmetry.space_group_name_H-M   'P 1'
#
loop_
_entity.id
_entity.type
_entity.pdbx_description
1 polymer ?
#
loop_
_entity_poly.entity_id
_entity_poly.type
_entity_poly.pdbx_seq_one_letter_code
_entity_poly.pdbx_strand_id
1 'polypeptide(L)'
;MSATGTAADQSLLEMIAADERSLLRTGAVARELLARHSDLPLHGARLKYGGEIHLKAPTAEDVRAWAARLDADVTEHTDDPGYGPFRHTDVVTVIDGVQVHVWHCRVLSEAEAAAWRESEGRS
;
A
#
# COMPACT_ATOMS: atom_id res chain seq x y z
N MET A 1 17.14 -24.78 42.05
CA MET A 1 16.25 -23.64 41.76
C MET A 1 16.88 -22.86 40.62
N SER A 2 16.45 -23.11 39.39
CA SER A 2 16.92 -22.35 38.22
C SER A 2 15.71 -21.62 37.65
N ALA A 3 15.66 -20.32 37.92
CA ALA A 3 14.75 -19.39 37.25
C ALA A 3 15.34 -19.12 35.85
N THR A 4 14.95 -19.92 34.87
CA THR A 4 15.31 -19.73 33.46
C THR A 4 14.06 -19.90 32.61
N GLY A 5 13.06 -19.05 32.83
CA GLY A 5 11.83 -19.08 32.05
C GLY A 5 10.91 -17.94 32.44
N THR A 6 11.16 -16.74 31.94
CA THR A 6 10.23 -15.61 32.10
C THR A 6 10.40 -14.48 31.07
N ALA A 7 11.53 -14.38 30.35
CA ALA A 7 11.74 -13.30 29.37
C ALA A 7 11.46 -13.69 27.91
N ALA A 8 11.48 -14.99 27.58
CA ALA A 8 11.30 -15.48 26.19
C ALA A 8 9.84 -15.80 25.84
N ASP A 9 8.93 -15.59 26.78
CA ASP A 9 7.51 -15.92 26.74
C ASP A 9 6.69 -14.63 26.97
N GLN A 10 7.00 -13.55 26.22
CA GLN A 10 5.90 -12.67 25.79
C GLN A 10 4.92 -13.63 25.11
N SER A 11 3.87 -14.01 25.83
CA SER A 11 3.23 -15.29 25.57
C SER A 11 2.66 -15.25 24.16
N LEU A 12 2.69 -16.37 23.44
CA LEU A 12 2.14 -16.43 22.08
C LEU A 12 0.70 -15.85 22.00
N LEU A 13 -0.06 -15.91 23.09
CA LEU A 13 -1.37 -15.28 23.22
C LEU A 13 -1.33 -13.74 23.22
N GLU A 14 -0.32 -13.12 23.84
CA GLU A 14 -0.12 -11.67 23.80
C GLU A 14 0.25 -11.18 22.40
N MET A 15 1.04 -11.98 21.66
CA MET A 15 1.36 -11.70 20.26
C MET A 15 0.11 -11.78 19.38
N ILE A 16 -0.68 -12.85 19.49
CA ILE A 16 -1.96 -12.99 18.78
C ILE A 16 -2.89 -11.83 19.14
N ALA A 17 -3.01 -11.49 20.42
CA ALA A 17 -3.87 -10.38 20.85
C ALA A 17 -3.38 -9.02 20.32
N ALA A 18 -2.08 -8.83 20.12
CA ALA A 18 -1.53 -7.63 19.49
C ALA A 18 -1.90 -7.56 18.01
N ASP A 19 -1.80 -8.68 17.29
CA ASP A 19 -2.19 -8.78 15.88
C ASP A 19 -3.69 -8.54 15.69
N GLU A 20 -4.53 -9.11 16.55
CA GLU A 20 -5.97 -8.87 16.54
C GLU A 20 -6.31 -7.37 16.74
N ARG A 21 -5.66 -6.71 17.70
CA ARG A 21 -5.84 -5.27 17.93
C ARG A 21 -5.38 -4.45 16.73
N SER A 22 -4.26 -4.81 16.10
CA SER A 22 -3.77 -4.15 14.88
C SER A 22 -4.77 -4.30 13.73
N LEU A 23 -5.30 -5.51 13.52
CA LEU A 23 -6.31 -5.80 12.50
C LEU A 23 -7.59 -5.00 12.71
N LEU A 24 -8.11 -4.96 13.94
CA LEU A 24 -9.30 -4.20 14.29
C LEU A 24 -9.10 -2.70 14.05
N ARG A 25 -7.95 -2.15 14.46
CA ARG A 25 -7.59 -0.75 14.21
C ARG A 25 -7.51 -0.47 12.71
N THR A 26 -6.80 -1.30 11.96
CA THR A 26 -6.65 -1.18 10.51
C THR A 26 -8.02 -1.16 9.82
N GLY A 27 -8.92 -2.07 10.21
CA GLY A 27 -10.29 -2.11 9.68
C GLY A 27 -11.15 -0.91 10.08
N ALA A 28 -10.92 -0.30 11.24
CA ALA A 28 -11.58 0.94 11.64
C ALA A 28 -11.11 2.13 10.81
N VAL A 29 -9.79 2.31 10.68
CA VAL A 29 -9.19 3.37 9.85
C VAL A 29 -9.63 3.25 8.39
N ALA A 30 -9.64 2.04 7.83
CA ALA A 30 -10.08 1.81 6.45
C ALA A 30 -11.53 2.23 6.22
N ARG A 31 -12.45 1.90 7.14
CA ARG A 31 -13.86 2.29 7.03
C ARG A 31 -14.04 3.80 7.12
N GLU A 32 -13.35 4.44 8.06
CA GLU A 32 -13.42 5.89 8.22
C GLU A 32 -12.86 6.62 7.00
N LEU A 33 -11.69 6.19 6.51
CA LEU A 33 -11.06 6.73 5.32
C LEU A 33 -11.98 6.64 4.09
N LEU A 34 -12.56 5.45 3.84
CA LEU A 34 -13.46 5.25 2.69
C LEU A 34 -14.78 5.99 2.84
N ALA A 35 -15.30 6.16 4.06
CA ALA A 35 -16.50 6.96 4.28
C ALA A 35 -16.25 8.46 4.03
N ARG A 36 -15.11 8.98 4.55
CA ARG A 36 -14.72 10.38 4.43
C ARG A 36 -14.39 10.81 3.00
N HIS A 37 -13.89 9.88 2.19
CA HIS A 37 -13.48 10.11 0.80
C HIS A 37 -14.29 9.27 -0.18
N SER A 38 -15.58 9.09 0.09
CA SER A 38 -16.50 8.30 -0.74
C SER A 38 -16.75 8.89 -2.13
N ASP A 39 -16.32 10.14 -2.35
CA ASP A 39 -16.33 10.83 -3.64
C ASP A 39 -15.16 10.45 -4.54
N LEU A 40 -14.09 9.86 -4.01
CA LEU A 40 -12.93 9.46 -4.79
C LEU A 40 -13.06 8.04 -5.36
N PRO A 41 -12.73 7.82 -6.63
CA PRO A 41 -12.96 6.54 -7.27
C PRO A 41 -11.90 5.50 -6.87
N LEU A 42 -12.34 4.24 -6.74
CA LEU A 42 -11.50 3.07 -6.49
C LEU A 42 -11.97 1.89 -7.33
N HIS A 43 -11.02 1.12 -7.86
CA HIS A 43 -11.25 -0.20 -8.49
C HIS A 43 -11.18 -1.36 -7.49
N GLY A 44 -10.55 -1.14 -6.34
CA GLY A 44 -10.46 -2.15 -5.30
C GLY A 44 -9.89 -1.59 -4.01
N ALA A 45 -10.26 -2.20 -2.90
CA ALA A 45 -9.71 -1.92 -1.58
C ALA A 45 -9.48 -3.25 -0.86
N ARG A 46 -8.32 -3.40 -0.22
CA ARG A 46 -7.97 -4.60 0.53
C ARG A 46 -7.11 -4.26 1.74
N LEU A 47 -7.22 -5.07 2.80
CA LEU A 47 -6.28 -5.05 3.91
C LEU A 47 -5.15 -6.04 3.62
N LYS A 48 -3.90 -5.65 3.88
CA LYS A 48 -2.72 -6.51 3.66
C LYS A 48 -2.00 -6.74 4.99
N TYR A 49 -1.67 -8.01 5.25
CA TYR A 49 -0.85 -8.48 6.39
C TYR A 49 -1.20 -7.86 7.76
N GLY A 50 -2.46 -7.52 7.99
CA GLY A 50 -2.97 -7.00 9.27
C GLY A 50 -2.49 -5.61 9.72
N GLY A 51 -1.85 -4.84 8.83
CA GLY A 51 -1.34 -3.51 9.17
C GLY A 51 -1.32 -2.49 8.03
N GLU A 52 -1.69 -2.88 6.80
CA GLU A 52 -1.71 -1.97 5.65
C GLU A 52 -3.07 -1.93 4.96
N ILE A 53 -3.44 -0.75 4.47
CA ILE A 53 -4.63 -0.53 3.64
C ILE A 53 -4.14 -0.29 2.21
N HIS A 54 -4.57 -1.13 1.27
CA HIS A 54 -4.22 -1.02 -0.14
C HIS A 54 -5.45 -0.59 -0.93
N LEU A 55 -5.37 0.57 -1.56
CA LEU A 55 -6.43 1.17 -2.36
C LEU A 55 -5.97 1.25 -3.82
N LYS A 56 -6.67 0.57 -4.73
CA LYS A 56 -6.37 0.62 -6.15
C LYS A 56 -7.26 1.65 -6.84
N ALA A 57 -6.66 2.68 -7.41
CA ALA A 57 -7.37 3.71 -8.15
C ALA A 57 -7.51 3.34 -9.66
N PRO A 58 -8.56 3.83 -10.35
CA PRO A 58 -8.76 3.59 -11.78
C PRO A 58 -7.64 4.13 -12.65
N THR A 59 -7.16 5.34 -12.36
CA THR A 59 -6.17 6.06 -13.15
C THR A 59 -5.09 6.71 -12.29
N ALA A 60 -3.99 7.13 -12.91
CA ALA A 60 -2.96 7.92 -12.25
C ALA A 60 -3.47 9.30 -11.75
N GLU A 61 -4.45 9.90 -12.44
CA GLU A 61 -5.06 11.16 -11.98
C GLU A 61 -5.86 10.96 -10.70
N ASP A 62 -6.58 9.85 -10.59
CA ASP A 62 -7.30 9.50 -9.37
C ASP A 62 -6.33 9.28 -8.19
N VAL A 63 -5.15 8.69 -8.42
CA VAL A 63 -4.11 8.60 -7.38
C VAL A 63 -3.67 9.98 -6.92
N ARG A 64 -3.49 10.94 -7.84
CA ARG A 64 -3.13 12.33 -7.49
C ARG A 64 -4.25 13.03 -6.72
N ALA A 65 -5.51 12.76 -7.06
CA ALA A 65 -6.65 13.26 -6.31
C ALA A 65 -6.68 12.71 -4.86
N TRP A 66 -6.37 11.42 -4.69
CA TRP A 66 -6.14 10.81 -3.39
C TRP A 66 -4.97 11.47 -2.65
N ALA A 67 -3.83 11.66 -3.31
CA ALA A 67 -2.65 12.32 -2.73
C ALA A 67 -3.00 13.69 -2.13
N ALA A 68 -3.73 14.51 -2.89
CA ALA A 68 -4.17 15.84 -2.46
C ALA A 68 -5.13 15.78 -1.26
N ARG A 69 -6.01 14.78 -1.17
CA ARG A 69 -6.91 14.61 -0.02
C ARG A 69 -6.19 14.09 1.22
N LEU A 70 -5.12 13.32 1.04
CA LEU A 70 -4.34 12.72 2.12
C LEU A 70 -3.15 13.58 2.55
N ASP A 71 -2.92 14.73 1.90
CA ASP A 71 -1.75 15.59 2.10
C ASP A 71 -0.44 14.78 2.03
N ALA A 72 -0.31 14.01 0.94
CA ALA A 72 0.78 13.06 0.75
C ALA A 72 1.44 13.19 -0.62
N ASP A 73 2.71 12.84 -0.69
CA ASP A 73 3.50 12.91 -1.93
C ASP A 73 3.17 11.77 -2.89
N VAL A 74 3.22 12.09 -4.18
CA VAL A 74 3.08 11.12 -5.28
C VAL A 74 4.45 10.64 -5.70
N THR A 75 4.62 9.33 -5.77
CA THR A 75 5.80 8.68 -6.34
C THR A 75 5.42 8.01 -7.65
N GLU A 76 6.23 8.20 -8.69
CA GLU A 76 6.06 7.51 -9.97
C GLU A 76 7.31 6.70 -10.27
N HIS A 77 7.12 5.45 -10.66
CA HIS A 77 8.23 4.57 -11.02
C HIS A 77 7.81 3.57 -12.10
N THR A 78 8.79 2.92 -12.70
CA THR A 78 8.58 1.87 -13.69
C THR A 78 9.37 0.64 -13.28
N ASP A 79 8.72 -0.52 -13.28
CA ASP A 79 9.34 -1.81 -13.00
C ASP A 79 8.96 -2.85 -14.05
N ASP A 80 9.75 -3.92 -14.17
CA ASP A 80 9.45 -5.08 -15.03
C ASP A 80 9.59 -6.35 -14.19
N PRO A 81 8.49 -6.86 -13.61
CA PRO A 81 8.47 -8.08 -12.81
C PRO A 81 8.61 -9.36 -13.64
N GLY A 82 8.92 -9.28 -14.94
CA GLY A 82 9.18 -10.42 -15.82
C GLY A 82 8.02 -10.78 -16.76
N TYR A 83 6.95 -10.01 -16.76
CA TYR A 83 5.80 -10.17 -17.67
C TYR A 83 5.47 -8.86 -18.41
N GLY A 84 6.43 -7.94 -18.49
CA GLY A 84 6.33 -6.66 -19.17
C GLY A 84 6.46 -5.49 -18.20
N PRO A 85 6.91 -4.32 -18.68
CA PRO A 85 7.10 -3.16 -17.82
C PRO A 85 5.79 -2.44 -17.50
N PHE A 86 5.66 -1.99 -16.25
CA PHE A 86 4.51 -1.26 -15.73
C PHE A 86 4.92 0.15 -15.32
N ARG A 87 4.09 1.15 -15.62
CA ARG A 87 4.19 2.47 -14.99
C ARG A 87 3.30 2.48 -13.76
N HIS A 88 3.91 2.80 -12.63
CA HIS A 88 3.26 2.93 -11.34
C HIS A 88 3.12 4.40 -10.95
N THR A 89 1.98 4.71 -10.34
CA THR A 89 1.72 5.97 -9.64
C THR A 89 1.21 5.60 -8.25
N ASP A 90 1.95 5.99 -7.23
CA ASP A 90 1.75 5.55 -5.85
C ASP A 90 1.69 6.74 -4.90
N VAL A 91 0.89 6.58 -3.87
CA VAL A 91 0.88 7.41 -2.66
C VAL A 91 1.01 6.45 -1.49
N VAL A 92 2.05 6.65 -0.67
CA VAL A 92 2.23 5.91 0.57
C VAL A 92 2.25 6.91 1.71
N THR A 93 1.32 6.74 2.66
CA THR A 93 1.21 7.60 3.84
C THR A 93 0.81 6.79 5.08
N VAL A 94 0.77 7.42 6.24
CA VAL A 94 0.37 6.81 7.51
C VAL A 94 -0.81 7.60 8.09
N ILE A 95 -1.93 6.92 8.32
CA ILE A 95 -3.13 7.48 8.94
C ILE A 95 -3.39 6.74 10.24
N ASP A 96 -3.39 7.46 11.35
CA ASP A 96 -3.57 6.88 12.69
C ASP A 96 -2.69 5.64 12.91
N GLY A 97 -1.41 5.72 12.53
CA GLY A 97 -0.43 4.64 12.69
C GLY A 97 -0.64 3.44 11.75
N VAL A 98 -1.55 3.52 10.78
CA VAL A 98 -1.80 2.49 9.76
C VAL A 98 -1.27 2.97 8.42
N GLN A 99 -0.45 2.16 7.76
CA GLN A 99 0.08 2.50 6.44
C GLN A 99 -1.04 2.39 5.40
N VAL A 100 -1.18 3.42 4.57
CA VAL A 100 -2.13 3.49 3.46
C VAL A 100 -1.34 3.62 2.16
N HIS A 101 -1.58 2.70 1.24
CA HIS A 101 -1.01 2.69 -0.09
C HIS A 101 -2.12 2.84 -1.12
N VAL A 102 -2.19 4.01 -1.76
CA VAL A 102 -3.06 4.24 -2.92
C VAL A 102 -2.23 4.11 -4.17
N TRP A 103 -2.68 3.32 -5.14
CA TRP A 103 -1.89 3.07 -6.34
C TRP A 103 -2.71 2.84 -7.59
N HIS A 104 -2.08 3.14 -8.71
CA HIS A 104 -2.49 2.76 -10.04
C HIS A 104 -1.27 2.23 -10.78
N CYS A 105 -1.45 1.19 -11.59
CA CYS A 105 -0.45 0.80 -12.56
C CYS A 105 -1.10 0.58 -13.93
N ARG A 106 -0.30 0.78 -14.98
CA ARG A 106 -0.64 0.42 -16.35
C ARG A 106 0.53 -0.27 -17.02
N VAL A 107 0.21 -1.17 -17.94
CA VAL A 107 1.20 -1.74 -18.85
C VAL A 107 1.71 -0.63 -19.77
N LEU A 108 3.02 -0.57 -20.00
CA LEU A 108 3.60 0.29 -21.02
C LEU A 108 3.32 -0.27 -22.42
N SER A 109 3.06 0.62 -23.38
CA SER A 109 3.09 0.24 -24.80
C SER A 109 4.49 -0.24 -25.21
N GLU A 110 4.61 -0.97 -26.32
CA GLU A 110 5.90 -1.46 -26.80
C GLU A 110 6.93 -0.34 -27.02
N ALA A 111 6.48 0.81 -27.53
CA ALA A 111 7.33 1.98 -27.73
C ALA A 111 7.81 2.59 -26.40
N GLU A 112 6.92 2.73 -25.42
CA GLU A 112 7.28 3.20 -24.07
C GLU A 112 8.21 2.22 -23.36
N ALA A 113 7.95 0.91 -23.50
CA ALA A 113 8.77 -0.15 -22.95
C ALA A 113 10.18 -0.14 -23.56
N ALA A 114 10.31 0.05 -24.87
CA ALA A 114 11.60 0.16 -25.55
C ALA A 114 12.39 1.40 -25.07
N ALA A 115 11.74 2.55 -24.98
CA ALA A 115 12.38 3.79 -24.51
C ALA A 115 12.84 3.68 -23.04
N TRP A 116 12.01 3.07 -22.18
CA TRP A 116 12.39 2.82 -20.78
C TRP A 116 13.58 1.88 -20.69
N ARG A 117 13.56 0.76 -21.42
CA ARG A 117 14.68 -0.20 -21.46
C ARG A 117 15.98 0.45 -21.92
N GLU A 118 15.93 1.30 -22.95
CA GLU A 118 17.09 2.08 -23.40
C GLU A 118 17.61 3.01 -22.29
N SER A 119 16.71 3.71 -21.58
CA SER A 119 17.09 4.60 -20.48
C SER A 119 17.71 3.88 -19.28
N GLU A 120 17.35 2.62 -19.05
CA GLU A 120 17.88 1.76 -17.99
C GLU A 120 19.18 1.03 -18.39
N GLY A 121 19.65 1.20 -19.63
CA GLY A 121 20.78 0.42 -20.18
C GLY A 121 20.46 -1.06 -20.36
N ARG A 122 19.18 -1.41 -20.49
CA ARG A 122 18.66 -2.77 -20.71
C ARG A 122 18.34 -2.97 -22.19
N SER A 123 19.35 -3.10 -23.05
CA SER A 123 19.19 -3.41 -24.49
C SER A 123 19.02 -4.91 -24.73
#